data_AF-V6S955-F1
#
_entry.id   AF-V6S955-F1
#
_cell.length_a   1.000
_cell.length_b   1.000
_cell.length_c   1.000
_cell.angle_alpha   90.00
_cell.angle_beta   90.00
_cell.angle_gamma   90.00
#
_symmetry.space_group_name_H-M   'P 1'
#
loop_
_entity.id
_entity.type
_entity.pdbx_description
1 polymer ?
#
loop_
_entity_poly.entity_id
_entity_poly.type
_entity_poly.pdbx_seq_one_letter_code
_entity_poly.pdbx_strand_id
1 'polypeptide(L)'
;MEWLNNFEKIGHWELNDKFKSHKVLNHLNLRGINFVVDYEKARLENVVYVFKTENEILYIGETTKGIKERFSSYRYGFDKLIDTDNRIKVEITKILLENKPIEIYLLQPKAIVKFNNENIELPVSKSLEDYLITTYRPRLNKKENKSLK
;
A
#
# COMPACT_ATOMS: atom_id res chain seq x y z
N MET A 1 0.81 -10.63 15.26
CA MET A 1 1.31 -11.05 13.92
C MET A 1 2.82 -10.85 13.92
N GLU A 2 3.58 -11.88 14.30
CA GLU A 2 5.02 -11.78 14.58
C GLU A 2 5.85 -11.31 13.38
N TRP A 3 5.46 -11.67 12.16
CA TRP A 3 6.21 -11.31 10.95
C TRP A 3 6.26 -9.80 10.69
N LEU A 4 5.23 -9.04 11.12
CA LEU A 4 5.19 -7.59 10.94
C LEU A 4 6.24 -6.88 11.79
N ASN A 5 6.80 -7.54 12.82
CA ASN A 5 7.90 -6.99 13.60
C ASN A 5 9.17 -6.80 12.76
N ASN A 6 9.26 -7.42 11.59
CA ASN A 6 10.33 -7.16 10.62
C ASN A 6 10.09 -5.89 9.79
N PHE A 7 8.94 -5.25 9.91
CA PHE A 7 8.60 -4.02 9.21
C PHE A 7 8.69 -2.84 10.18
N GLU A 8 9.11 -1.70 9.64
CA GLU A 8 9.16 -0.44 10.37
C GLU A 8 7.87 0.34 10.17
N LYS A 9 7.25 0.84 11.25
CA LYS A 9 6.13 1.80 11.13
C LYS A 9 6.69 3.14 10.67
N ILE A 10 6.31 3.57 9.48
CA ILE A 10 6.84 4.80 8.86
C ILE A 10 5.83 5.95 8.85
N GLY A 11 4.56 5.71 9.16
CA GLY A 11 3.54 6.74 9.02
C GLY A 11 2.11 6.25 9.16
N HIS A 12 1.18 7.08 8.67
CA HIS A 12 -0.26 6.81 8.66
C HIS A 12 -0.99 7.55 7.54
N TRP A 13 -2.23 7.14 7.28
CA TRP A 13 -3.18 7.88 6.45
C TRP A 13 -4.10 8.76 7.29
N GLU A 14 -4.53 9.89 6.72
CA GLU A 14 -5.45 10.86 7.35
C GLU A 14 -6.45 11.41 6.32
N LEU A 15 -7.58 11.96 6.80
CA LEU A 15 -8.50 12.73 5.98
C LEU A 15 -7.92 14.12 5.71
N ASN A 16 -7.96 14.56 4.44
CA ASN A 16 -7.45 15.86 4.05
C ASN A 16 -8.05 16.33 2.72
N ASP A 17 -9.04 17.23 2.77
CA ASP A 17 -9.79 17.68 1.58
C ASP A 17 -9.02 18.61 0.65
N LYS A 18 -7.78 18.98 1.00
CA LYS A 18 -6.89 19.66 0.06
C LYS A 18 -6.55 18.74 -1.12
N PHE A 19 -6.58 17.42 -0.93
CA PHE A 19 -6.24 16.44 -1.95
C PHE A 19 -7.50 15.79 -2.52
N LYS A 20 -8.14 16.50 -3.45
CA LYS A 20 -9.37 16.05 -4.11
C LYS A 20 -9.14 14.82 -4.97
N SER A 21 -10.14 13.94 -4.98
CA SER A 21 -10.17 12.73 -5.79
C SER A 21 -10.18 13.05 -7.28
N HIS A 22 -9.67 12.11 -8.08
CA HIS A 22 -9.77 12.15 -9.54
C HIS A 22 -11.23 12.16 -9.97
N LYS A 23 -11.53 12.86 -11.07
CA LYS A 23 -12.91 13.14 -11.53
C LYS A 23 -13.78 11.89 -11.71
N VAL A 24 -13.18 10.75 -12.04
CA VAL A 24 -13.90 9.47 -12.20
C VAL A 24 -14.61 9.04 -10.91
N LEU A 25 -14.12 9.46 -9.75
CA LEU A 25 -14.68 9.13 -8.43
C LEU A 25 -15.63 10.21 -7.89
N ASN A 26 -15.90 11.29 -8.63
CA ASN A 26 -16.73 12.41 -8.14
C ASN A 26 -18.13 11.97 -7.72
N HIS A 27 -18.71 11.00 -8.43
CA HIS A 27 -20.03 10.44 -8.11
C HIS A 27 -20.11 9.77 -6.73
N LEU A 28 -18.97 9.41 -6.15
CA LEU A 28 -18.89 8.80 -4.81
C LEU A 28 -18.76 9.86 -3.69
N ASN A 29 -18.60 11.14 -4.02
CA ASN A 29 -18.45 12.24 -3.06
C ASN A 29 -17.40 11.96 -1.95
N LEU A 30 -16.30 11.31 -2.31
CA LEU A 30 -15.26 10.93 -1.34
C LEU A 30 -14.55 12.15 -0.76
N ARG A 31 -14.33 12.14 0.56
CA ARG A 31 -13.39 13.06 1.21
C ARG A 31 -11.97 12.86 0.66
N GLY A 32 -11.18 13.92 0.69
CA GLY A 32 -9.77 13.84 0.36
C GLY A 32 -9.01 13.03 1.43
N ILE A 33 -7.91 12.40 1.02
CA ILE A 33 -7.02 11.65 1.93
C ILE A 33 -5.59 12.14 1.74
N ASN A 34 -4.76 11.97 2.75
CA ASN A 34 -3.32 12.23 2.72
C ASN A 34 -2.57 11.11 3.42
N PHE A 35 -1.30 10.97 3.10
CA PHE A 35 -0.37 10.10 3.83
C PHE A 35 0.70 10.98 4.49
N VAL A 36 0.96 10.72 5.77
CA VAL A 36 2.02 11.35 6.55
C VAL A 36 3.04 10.26 6.86
N VAL A 37 4.21 10.36 6.24
CA VAL A 37 5.27 9.34 6.32
C VAL A 37 6.61 10.00 6.57
N ASP A 38 7.54 9.25 7.15
CA ASP A 38 8.95 9.63 7.24
C ASP A 38 9.51 9.98 5.86
N TYR A 39 10.21 11.12 5.77
CA TYR A 39 10.70 11.68 4.52
C TYR A 39 11.79 10.84 3.86
N GLU A 40 12.71 10.28 4.64
CA GLU A 40 13.80 9.45 4.13
C GLU A 40 13.25 8.10 3.67
N LYS A 41 12.32 7.52 4.46
CA LYS A 41 11.67 6.25 4.10
C LYS A 41 10.77 6.39 2.86
N ALA A 42 10.18 7.57 2.63
CA ALA A 42 9.30 7.81 1.49
C ALA A 42 9.98 7.66 0.12
N ARG A 43 11.31 7.73 0.08
CA ARG A 43 12.14 7.67 -1.12
C ARG A 43 12.72 6.28 -1.40
N LEU A 44 12.57 5.34 -0.48
CA LEU A 44 13.09 3.98 -0.65
C LEU A 44 12.36 3.26 -1.78
N GLU A 45 13.13 2.68 -2.69
CA GLU A 45 12.66 1.88 -3.82
C GLU A 45 12.73 0.38 -3.49
N ASN A 46 12.01 -0.44 -4.26
CA ASN A 46 11.95 -1.90 -4.09
C ASN A 46 11.52 -2.29 -2.67
N VAL A 47 10.37 -1.77 -2.25
CA VAL A 47 9.85 -1.91 -0.90
C VAL A 47 8.51 -2.63 -0.90
N VAL A 48 8.26 -3.36 0.18
CA VAL A 48 6.94 -3.87 0.54
C VAL A 48 6.37 -2.98 1.62
N TYR A 49 5.13 -2.52 1.44
CA TYR A 49 4.40 -1.77 2.45
C TYR A 49 3.13 -2.48 2.88
N VAL A 50 2.72 -2.21 4.11
CA VAL A 50 1.52 -2.79 4.73
C VAL A 50 0.66 -1.67 5.30
N PHE A 51 -0.64 -1.71 5.00
CA PHE A 51 -1.64 -0.91 5.67
C PHE A 51 -2.30 -1.74 6.76
N LYS A 52 -2.29 -1.22 7.99
CA LYS A 52 -2.77 -1.92 9.17
C LYS A 52 -3.66 -1.00 10.01
N THR A 53 -4.77 -1.53 10.50
CA THR A 53 -5.52 -0.93 11.62
C THR A 53 -5.12 -1.66 12.90
N GLU A 54 -5.65 -1.25 14.06
CA GLU A 54 -5.38 -1.93 15.33
C GLU A 54 -5.54 -3.46 15.23
N ASN A 55 -6.63 -3.90 14.60
CA ASN A 55 -7.10 -5.29 14.64
C ASN A 55 -6.70 -6.14 13.41
N GLU A 56 -6.33 -5.53 12.28
CA GLU A 56 -6.12 -6.30 11.04
C GLU A 56 -5.12 -5.67 10.07
N ILE A 57 -4.52 -6.52 9.24
CA ILE A 57 -3.79 -6.10 8.04
C ILE A 57 -4.81 -5.92 6.91
N LEU A 58 -4.92 -4.69 6.42
CA LEU A 58 -5.87 -4.31 5.39
C LEU A 58 -5.35 -4.67 4.00
N TYR A 59 -4.12 -4.26 3.72
CA TYR A 59 -3.51 -4.30 2.40
C TYR A 59 -2.01 -4.50 2.50
N ILE A 60 -1.46 -5.21 1.53
CA ILE A 60 -0.03 -5.37 1.30
C ILE A 60 0.23 -4.97 -0.15
N GLY A 61 1.26 -4.18 -0.39
CA GLY A 61 1.63 -3.79 -1.74
C GLY A 61 3.13 -3.62 -1.89
N GLU A 62 3.56 -3.55 -3.14
CA GLU A 62 4.95 -3.31 -3.51
C GLU A 62 5.11 -2.01 -4.30
N THR A 63 6.30 -1.42 -4.26
CA THR A 63 6.70 -0.43 -5.25
C THR A 63 8.20 -0.44 -5.52
N THR A 64 8.55 -0.36 -6.81
CA THR A 64 9.91 -0.17 -7.30
C THR A 64 10.32 1.31 -7.44
N LYS A 65 9.36 2.25 -7.37
CA LYS A 65 9.59 3.69 -7.61
C LYS A 65 9.53 4.56 -6.35
N GLY A 66 9.22 3.92 -5.22
CA GLY A 66 9.12 4.57 -3.93
C GLY A 66 7.72 4.96 -3.50
N ILE A 67 7.60 5.14 -2.18
CA ILE A 67 6.32 5.27 -1.47
C ILE A 67 5.59 6.54 -1.85
N LYS A 68 6.30 7.66 -2.03
CA LYS A 68 5.67 8.94 -2.37
C LYS A 68 4.89 8.86 -3.69
N GLU A 69 5.48 8.26 -4.73
CA GLU A 69 4.79 8.07 -6.02
C GLU A 69 3.62 7.11 -5.86
N ARG A 70 3.85 5.92 -5.27
CA ARG A 70 2.80 4.89 -5.12
C ARG A 70 1.58 5.41 -4.35
N PHE A 71 1.80 6.10 -3.24
CA PHE A 71 0.73 6.59 -2.38
C PHE A 71 0.06 7.84 -2.96
N SER A 72 0.76 8.61 -3.81
CA SER A 72 0.10 9.69 -4.54
C SER A 72 -0.98 9.14 -5.48
N SER A 73 -0.74 7.98 -6.10
CA SER A 73 -1.78 7.32 -6.91
C SER A 73 -3.00 6.92 -6.08
N TYR A 74 -2.82 6.40 -4.86
CA TYR A 74 -3.96 6.17 -3.95
C TYR A 74 -4.63 7.46 -3.47
N ARG A 75 -3.85 8.51 -3.24
CA ARG A 75 -4.34 9.81 -2.77
C ARG A 75 -5.35 10.40 -3.74
N TYR A 76 -5.00 10.41 -5.02
CA TYR A 76 -5.83 11.01 -6.07
C TYR A 76 -6.78 9.99 -6.70
N GLY A 77 -6.39 8.73 -6.80
CA GLY A 77 -7.05 7.75 -7.66
C GLY A 77 -6.55 7.84 -9.10
N PHE A 78 -7.07 6.97 -9.96
CA PHE A 78 -6.70 6.84 -11.37
C PHE A 78 -7.89 7.12 -12.30
N ASP A 79 -7.68 7.11 -13.62
CA ASP A 79 -8.71 7.47 -14.61
C ASP A 79 -9.75 6.37 -14.89
N LYS A 80 -9.47 5.11 -14.51
CA LYS A 80 -10.37 3.96 -14.69
C LYS A 80 -11.06 3.56 -13.40
N LEU A 81 -12.39 3.46 -13.40
CA LEU A 81 -13.16 3.16 -12.18
C LEU A 81 -12.75 1.84 -11.50
N ILE A 82 -12.49 0.79 -12.28
CA ILE A 82 -12.12 -0.55 -11.79
C ILE A 82 -10.63 -0.68 -11.39
N ASP A 83 -9.91 0.43 -11.36
CA ASP A 83 -8.49 0.45 -11.03
C ASP A 83 -8.25 0.11 -9.56
N THR A 84 -7.13 -0.57 -9.28
CA THR A 84 -6.76 -0.92 -7.91
C THR A 84 -6.58 0.33 -7.06
N ASP A 85 -6.04 1.41 -7.60
CA ASP A 85 -5.77 2.63 -6.85
C ASP A 85 -7.06 3.32 -6.43
N ASN A 86 -8.07 3.30 -7.31
CA ASN A 86 -9.42 3.77 -7.00
C ASN A 86 -10.09 2.94 -5.92
N ARG A 87 -9.99 1.61 -6.00
CA ARG A 87 -10.53 0.70 -4.97
C ARG A 87 -9.87 0.93 -3.62
N ILE A 88 -8.54 1.00 -3.57
CA ILE A 88 -7.80 1.25 -2.34
C ILE A 88 -8.12 2.62 -1.76
N LYS A 89 -8.22 3.66 -2.60
CA LYS A 89 -8.63 5.00 -2.17
C LYS A 89 -10.00 4.99 -1.49
N VAL A 90 -11.00 4.39 -2.13
CA VAL A 90 -12.37 4.27 -1.59
C VAL A 90 -12.34 3.61 -0.21
N GLU A 91 -11.63 2.50 -0.08
CA GLU A 91 -11.57 1.74 1.17
C GLU A 91 -10.79 2.47 2.28
N ILE A 92 -9.68 3.13 1.95
CA ILE A 92 -8.96 4.00 2.89
C ILE A 92 -9.88 5.13 3.38
N THR A 93 -10.57 5.83 2.47
CA THR A 93 -11.48 6.92 2.84
C THR A 93 -12.60 6.43 3.76
N LYS A 94 -13.22 5.28 3.48
CA LYS A 94 -14.27 4.69 4.33
C LYS A 94 -13.76 4.39 5.74
N ILE A 95 -12.61 3.72 5.85
CA ILE A 95 -12.04 3.34 7.14
C ILE A 95 -11.66 4.58 7.97
N LEU A 96 -11.10 5.61 7.32
CA LEU A 96 -10.78 6.87 8.00
C LEU A 96 -12.02 7.64 8.46
N LEU A 97 -13.13 7.58 7.71
CA LEU A 97 -14.41 8.17 8.12
C LEU A 97 -15.02 7.47 9.35
N GLU A 98 -14.70 6.19 9.57
CA GLU A 98 -15.03 5.46 10.79
C GLU A 98 -14.10 5.80 11.97
N ASN A 99 -13.23 6.81 11.84
CA ASN A 99 -12.20 7.19 12.81
C ASN A 99 -11.23 6.05 13.16
N LYS A 100 -11.01 5.11 12.24
CA LYS A 100 -10.03 4.03 12.42
C LYS A 100 -8.68 4.47 11.84
N PRO A 101 -7.61 4.56 12.66
CA PRO A 101 -6.30 4.91 12.16
C PRO A 101 -5.76 3.81 11.25
N ILE A 102 -5.18 4.22 10.12
CA ILE A 102 -4.48 3.31 9.21
C ILE A 102 -2.99 3.62 9.29
N GLU A 103 -2.26 2.75 9.94
CA GLU A 103 -0.81 2.78 10.05
C GLU A 103 -0.17 2.22 8.79
N ILE A 104 1.02 2.73 8.48
CA ILE A 104 1.82 2.32 7.33
C ILE A 104 3.12 1.72 7.84
N TYR A 105 3.38 0.49 7.43
CA TYR A 105 4.60 -0.24 7.72
C TYR A 105 5.38 -0.49 6.43
N LEU A 106 6.71 -0.55 6.52
CA LEU A 106 7.62 -0.67 5.38
C LEU A 106 8.73 -1.69 5.65
N LEU A 107 9.10 -2.45 4.62
CA LEU A 107 10.30 -3.26 4.57
C LEU A 107 10.95 -3.11 3.20
N GLN A 108 12.28 -2.97 3.17
CA GLN A 108 13.08 -3.00 1.95
C GLN A 108 13.87 -4.32 1.89
N PRO A 109 13.25 -5.43 1.41
CA PRO A 109 13.86 -6.73 1.52
C PRO A 109 14.92 -6.94 0.44
N LYS A 110 16.05 -7.53 0.84
CA LYS A 110 17.16 -7.89 -0.04
C LYS A 110 17.56 -9.35 0.19
N ALA A 111 17.95 -10.03 -0.88
CA ALA A 111 18.60 -11.34 -0.80
C ALA A 111 20.04 -11.22 -1.27
N ILE A 112 20.94 -11.94 -0.59
CA ILE A 112 22.33 -12.08 -1.01
C ILE A 112 22.44 -13.39 -1.80
N VAL A 113 22.83 -13.30 -3.07
CA VAL A 113 23.05 -14.47 -3.93
C VAL A 113 24.53 -14.57 -4.24
N LYS A 114 25.10 -15.77 -4.11
CA LYS A 114 26.47 -16.05 -4.55
C LYS A 114 26.46 -16.41 -6.03
N PHE A 115 27.08 -15.57 -6.86
CA PHE A 115 27.16 -15.77 -8.31
C PHE A 115 28.57 -15.43 -8.79
N ASN A 116 29.19 -16.33 -9.56
CA ASN A 116 30.56 -16.16 -10.06
C ASN A 116 31.60 -15.76 -8.98
N ASN A 117 31.57 -16.43 -7.83
CA ASN A 117 32.41 -16.14 -6.65
C ASN A 117 32.22 -14.76 -6.00
N GLU A 118 31.18 -14.00 -6.39
CA GLU A 118 30.81 -12.72 -5.78
C GLU A 118 29.46 -12.82 -5.06
N ASN A 119 29.26 -11.96 -4.07
CA ASN A 119 27.97 -11.78 -3.42
C ASN A 119 27.25 -10.59 -4.07
N ILE A 120 26.10 -10.85 -4.67
CA ILE A 120 25.23 -9.82 -5.26
C ILE A 120 23.99 -9.61 -4.37
N GLU A 121 23.63 -8.36 -4.13
CA GLU A 121 22.37 -8.00 -3.47
C GLU A 121 21.27 -7.85 -4.51
N LEU A 122 20.19 -8.59 -4.35
CA LEU A 122 19.02 -8.52 -5.21
C LEU A 122 17.79 -8.04 -4.41
N PRO A 123 17.02 -7.07 -4.93
CA PRO A 123 15.72 -6.75 -4.34
C PRO A 123 14.77 -7.93 -4.49
N VAL A 124 14.09 -8.29 -3.41
CA VAL A 124 13.11 -9.39 -3.41
C VAL A 124 11.72 -8.92 -2.97
N SER A 125 11.46 -7.61 -3.12
CA SER A 125 10.20 -6.96 -2.71
C SER A 125 8.98 -7.60 -3.36
N LYS A 126 9.03 -7.83 -4.68
CA LYS A 126 7.90 -8.41 -5.41
C LYS A 126 7.60 -9.85 -4.98
N SER A 127 8.63 -10.69 -4.86
CA SER A 127 8.47 -12.07 -4.39
C SER A 127 7.95 -12.14 -2.96
N LEU A 128 8.41 -11.23 -2.09
CA LEU A 128 7.93 -11.15 -0.72
C LEU A 128 6.46 -10.67 -0.66
N GLU A 129 6.08 -9.66 -1.45
CA GLU A 129 4.69 -9.20 -1.56
C GLU A 129 3.75 -10.37 -1.95
N ASP A 130 4.11 -11.11 -3.01
CA ASP A 130 3.28 -12.21 -3.50
C ASP A 130 3.15 -13.33 -2.44
N TYR A 131 4.24 -13.66 -1.74
CA TYR A 131 4.22 -14.61 -0.61
C TYR A 131 3.29 -14.14 0.52
N LEU A 132 3.43 -12.89 0.95
CA LEU A 132 2.64 -12.32 2.05
C LEU A 132 1.15 -12.23 1.69
N ILE A 133 0.82 -11.80 0.46
CA ILE A 133 -0.58 -11.77 -0.01
C ILE A 133 -1.17 -13.18 -0.05
N THR A 134 -0.43 -14.15 -0.56
CA THR A 134 -0.92 -15.55 -0.66
C THR A 134 -1.16 -16.16 0.72
N THR A 135 -0.26 -15.86 1.67
CA THR A 135 -0.29 -16.41 3.03
C THR A 135 -1.38 -15.77 3.89
N TYR A 136 -1.44 -14.43 3.91
CA TYR A 136 -2.30 -13.69 4.85
C TYR A 136 -3.60 -13.20 4.24
N ARG A 137 -3.72 -13.21 2.90
CA ARG A 137 -4.92 -12.83 2.13
C ARG A 137 -5.60 -11.56 2.67
N PRO A 138 -4.87 -10.41 2.76
CA PRO A 138 -5.45 -9.17 3.26
C PRO A 138 -6.73 -8.81 2.50
N ARG A 139 -7.75 -8.32 3.21
CA ARG A 139 -9.08 -8.15 2.61
C ARG A 139 -9.06 -7.20 1.39
N LEU A 140 -8.21 -6.18 1.41
CA LEU A 140 -8.09 -5.23 0.31
C LEU A 140 -7.19 -5.74 -0.83
N ASN A 141 -6.51 -6.88 -0.70
CA ASN A 141 -5.79 -7.51 -1.83
C ASN A 141 -6.68 -8.40 -2.68
N LYS A 142 -7.88 -8.77 -2.20
CA LYS A 142 -8.84 -9.57 -2.97
C LYS A 142 -9.31 -8.77 -4.20
N LYS A 143 -8.97 -9.23 -5.40
CA LYS A 143 -9.68 -8.81 -6.61
C LYS A 143 -11.07 -9.41 -6.51
N GLU A 144 -12.13 -8.61 -6.63
CA GLU A 144 -13.45 -9.19 -6.87
C GLU A 144 -13.32 -10.08 -8.09
N ASN A 145 -13.57 -11.37 -7.93
CA ASN A 145 -13.71 -12.26 -9.05
C ASN A 145 -14.79 -11.65 -9.94
N LYS A 146 -14.43 -11.32 -11.19
CA LYS A 146 -15.41 -11.09 -12.25
C LYS A 146 -16.12 -12.42 -12.55
N SER A 147 -16.88 -12.92 -11.60
CA SER A 147 -18.03 -13.79 -11.87
C SER A 147 -19.24 -12.87 -11.99
N LEU A 148 -19.23 -12.08 -13.07
CA LEU A 148 -20.47 -11.62 -13.70
C LEU A 148 -20.85 -12.73 -14.68
N LYS A 149 -21.70 -13.63 -14.22
CA LYS A 149 -22.75 -14.25 -15.04
C LYS A 149 -24.04 -14.15 -14.25
#